data_AF-A0A1V4MX81-F1
#
_entry.id   AF-A0A1V4MX81-F1
#
_cell.length_a   1.000
_cell.length_b   1.000
_cell.length_c   1.000
_cell.angle_alpha   90.00
_cell.angle_beta   90.00
_cell.angle_gamma   90.00
#
_symmetry.space_group_name_H-M   'P 1'
#
loop_
_entity.id
_entity.type
_entity.pdbx_description
1 polymer ?
#
loop_
_entity_poly.entity_id
_entity_poly.type
_entity_poly.pdbx_seq_one_letter_code
_entity_poly.pdbx_strand_id
1 'polypeptide(L)'
;MHTILIAGILAVVPTNMEMAEDALVMALEELPAQLAALGASEVNVEVSGEHTGNWFIKQTVLSVLHESGITVTDWTDPEDPSMVLRIRPMELSVDYGGVSRPWIVGNKRVERIAKCELMSTLLDGDGEILFNLRTSGLRQDVVSWSETELLEGSTEWEWLSGELPQNSGGGILEPIVVTGVVASLVYLFYSSRAE
;
A
#
# COMPACT_ATOMS: atom_id res chain seq x y z
N MET A 1 4.21 -42.65 -15.50
CA MET A 1 5.13 -41.70 -14.83
C MET A 1 4.68 -40.31 -15.23
N HIS A 2 3.93 -39.60 -14.38
CA HIS A 2 3.39 -38.28 -14.71
C HIS A 2 4.34 -37.21 -14.16
N THR A 3 5.06 -36.54 -15.06
CA THR A 3 5.88 -35.38 -14.75
C THR A 3 4.95 -34.18 -14.67
N ILE A 4 4.65 -33.71 -13.45
CA ILE A 4 3.98 -32.43 -13.24
C ILE A 4 5.03 -31.35 -13.44
N LEU A 5 4.94 -30.65 -14.58
CA LEU A 5 5.71 -29.46 -14.87
C LEU A 5 5.09 -28.31 -14.07
N ILE A 6 5.71 -27.94 -12.96
CA ILE A 6 5.38 -26.71 -12.24
C ILE A 6 6.00 -25.58 -13.06
N ALA A 7 5.19 -24.94 -13.91
CA ALA A 7 5.55 -23.68 -14.52
C ALA A 7 5.52 -22.61 -13.42
N GLY A 8 6.69 -22.25 -12.90
CA GLY A 8 6.84 -21.08 -12.05
C GLY A 8 6.60 -19.84 -12.90
N ILE A 9 5.41 -19.25 -12.77
CA ILE A 9 5.17 -17.90 -13.28
C ILE A 9 6.08 -16.99 -12.44
N LEU A 10 7.09 -16.40 -13.08
CA LEU A 10 7.80 -15.24 -12.54
C LEU A 10 6.79 -14.09 -12.48
N ALA A 11 5.98 -14.05 -11.42
CA ALA A 11 5.14 -12.90 -11.14
C ALA A 11 6.10 -11.75 -10.82
N VAL A 12 6.07 -10.71 -11.66
CA VAL A 12 6.75 -9.46 -11.36
C VAL A 12 6.10 -8.91 -10.09
N VAL A 13 6.89 -8.80 -9.03
CA VAL A 13 6.43 -8.28 -7.74
C VAL A 13 6.28 -6.77 -7.88
N PRO A 14 5.11 -6.18 -7.52
CA PRO A 14 4.91 -4.75 -7.66
C PRO A 14 5.82 -3.95 -6.73
N THR A 15 6.29 -2.81 -7.19
CA THR A 15 6.94 -1.79 -6.36
C THR A 15 5.93 -1.16 -5.39
N ASN A 16 6.42 -0.46 -4.35
CA ASN A 16 5.54 0.27 -3.43
C ASN A 16 4.71 1.34 -4.17
N MET A 17 5.27 1.96 -5.22
CA MET A 17 4.53 2.90 -6.07
C MET A 17 3.36 2.22 -6.78
N GLU A 18 3.58 1.05 -7.40
CA GLU A 18 2.52 0.29 -8.06
C GLU A 18 1.46 -0.20 -7.06
N MET A 19 1.85 -0.57 -5.83
CA MET A 19 0.88 -0.91 -4.79
C MET A 19 0.04 0.29 -4.34
N ALA A 20 0.65 1.47 -4.23
CA ALA A 20 -0.06 2.70 -3.91
C ALA A 20 -1.02 3.11 -5.05
N GLU A 21 -0.60 2.91 -6.30
CA GLU A 21 -1.44 3.11 -7.48
C GLU A 21 -2.64 2.16 -7.46
N ASP A 22 -2.41 0.86 -7.26
CA ASP A 22 -3.47 -0.14 -7.12
C ASP A 22 -4.49 0.26 -6.04
N ALA A 23 -4.01 0.66 -4.85
CA ALA A 23 -4.87 1.09 -3.75
C ALA A 23 -5.65 2.38 -4.09
N LEU A 24 -5.03 3.32 -4.79
CA LEU A 24 -5.67 4.56 -5.22
C LEU A 24 -6.73 4.29 -6.32
N VAL A 25 -6.43 3.44 -7.31
CA VAL A 25 -7.39 3.04 -8.34
C VAL A 25 -8.60 2.34 -7.71
N MET A 26 -8.39 1.46 -6.72
CA MET A 26 -9.49 0.87 -5.95
C MET A 26 -10.33 1.92 -5.23
N ALA A 27 -9.69 2.94 -4.63
CA ALA A 27 -10.43 4.04 -4.00
C ALA A 27 -11.21 4.89 -5.02
N LEU A 28 -10.83 4.89 -6.29
CA LEU A 28 -11.50 5.67 -7.35
C LEU A 28 -12.55 4.88 -8.13
N GLU A 29 -12.69 3.57 -7.90
CA GLU A 29 -13.51 2.66 -8.71
C GLU A 29 -14.96 3.16 -8.93
N GLU A 30 -15.59 3.67 -7.88
CA GLU A 30 -16.98 4.14 -7.94
C GLU A 30 -17.13 5.56 -8.49
N LEU A 31 -16.05 6.35 -8.48
CA LEU A 31 -16.11 7.79 -8.73
C LEU A 31 -16.61 8.14 -10.14
N PRO A 32 -16.12 7.53 -11.24
CA PRO A 32 -16.61 7.85 -12.58
C PRO A 32 -18.10 7.56 -12.76
N ALA A 33 -18.60 6.48 -12.18
CA ALA A 33 -20.01 6.11 -12.27
C ALA A 33 -20.90 7.12 -11.55
N GLN A 34 -20.47 7.62 -10.39
CA GLN A 34 -21.19 8.65 -9.63
C GLN A 34 -21.22 9.99 -10.40
N LEU A 35 -20.10 10.38 -11.01
CA LEU A 35 -20.01 11.59 -11.84
C LEU A 35 -20.95 11.50 -13.05
N ALA A 36 -20.92 10.37 -13.76
CA ALA A 36 -21.79 10.14 -14.91
C ALA A 36 -23.28 10.16 -14.52
N ALA A 37 -23.64 9.60 -13.36
CA ALA A 37 -25.02 9.62 -12.86
C ALA A 37 -25.55 11.04 -12.57
N LEU A 38 -24.65 11.98 -12.26
CA LEU A 38 -24.96 13.39 -12.05
C LEU A 38 -24.85 14.24 -13.33
N GLY A 39 -24.55 13.62 -14.48
CA GLY A 39 -24.40 14.30 -15.75
C GLY A 39 -23.07 15.07 -15.91
N ALA A 40 -22.09 14.82 -15.03
CA ALA A 40 -20.79 15.45 -15.08
C ALA A 40 -19.92 14.80 -16.19
N SER A 41 -20.05 15.32 -17.42
CA SER A 41 -19.26 14.88 -18.58
C SER A 41 -17.92 15.63 -18.71
N GLU A 42 -17.82 16.78 -18.05
CA GLU A 42 -16.62 17.58 -17.94
C GLU A 42 -16.47 18.06 -16.50
N VAL A 43 -15.27 17.87 -15.93
CA VAL A 43 -14.96 18.30 -14.56
C VAL A 43 -13.57 18.90 -14.47
N ASN A 44 -13.45 19.94 -13.66
CA ASN A 44 -12.17 20.46 -13.21
C ASN A 44 -11.73 19.70 -11.95
N VAL A 45 -10.48 19.22 -11.92
CA VAL A 45 -9.97 18.44 -10.78
C VAL A 45 -9.06 19.30 -9.89
N GLU A 46 -9.51 19.49 -8.65
CA GLU A 46 -8.76 20.17 -7.60
C GLU A 46 -8.34 19.16 -6.53
N VAL A 47 -7.03 19.04 -6.23
CA VAL A 47 -6.57 18.29 -5.06
C VAL A 47 -6.36 19.27 -3.91
N SER A 48 -7.08 19.06 -2.81
CA SER A 48 -7.06 19.90 -1.62
C SER A 48 -6.35 19.22 -0.44
N GLY A 49 -5.79 20.02 0.47
CA GLY A 49 -5.04 19.53 1.62
C GLY A 49 -3.55 19.36 1.34
N GLU A 50 -2.77 19.14 2.40
CA GLU A 50 -1.32 18.97 2.32
C GLU A 50 -0.98 17.49 2.37
N HIS A 51 -0.54 16.94 1.23
CA HIS A 51 0.07 15.61 1.16
C HIS A 51 1.18 15.63 0.12
N THR A 52 2.34 15.04 0.45
CA THR A 52 3.52 15.02 -0.44
C THR A 52 3.26 14.23 -1.72
N GLY A 53 2.33 13.27 -1.68
CA GLY A 53 1.82 12.52 -2.83
C GLY A 53 0.69 13.21 -3.62
N ASN A 54 0.36 14.49 -3.39
CA ASN A 54 -0.73 15.17 -4.12
C ASN A 54 -0.57 15.14 -5.64
N TRP A 55 0.67 15.24 -6.14
CA TRP A 55 0.95 15.14 -7.58
C TRP A 55 0.57 13.77 -8.15
N PHE A 56 0.86 12.71 -7.39
CA PHE A 56 0.56 11.32 -7.76
C PHE A 56 -0.94 11.05 -7.76
N ILE A 57 -1.63 11.55 -6.71
CA ILE A 57 -3.09 11.48 -6.62
C ILE A 57 -3.73 12.20 -7.80
N LYS A 58 -3.30 13.43 -8.08
CA LYS A 58 -3.84 14.23 -9.17
C LYS A 58 -3.68 13.49 -10.50
N GLN A 59 -2.46 13.05 -10.83
CA GLN A 59 -2.20 12.34 -12.07
C GLN A 59 -3.06 11.07 -12.24
N THR A 60 -3.20 10.28 -11.17
CA THR A 60 -3.99 9.04 -11.22
C THR A 60 -5.48 9.35 -11.39
N VAL A 61 -6.02 10.34 -10.69
CA VAL A 61 -7.42 10.78 -10.85
C VAL A 61 -7.67 11.26 -12.28
N LEU A 62 -6.77 12.08 -12.84
CA LEU A 62 -6.88 12.53 -14.23
C LEU A 62 -6.93 11.35 -15.20
N SER A 63 -6.06 10.34 -15.03
CA SER A 63 -6.02 9.15 -15.89
C SER A 63 -7.32 8.35 -15.79
N VAL A 64 -7.75 8.01 -14.57
CA VAL A 64 -8.95 7.19 -14.33
C VAL A 64 -10.21 7.85 -14.91
N LEU A 65 -10.37 9.16 -14.71
CA LEU A 65 -11.52 9.89 -15.24
C LEU A 65 -11.47 9.99 -16.77
N HIS A 66 -10.30 10.27 -17.33
CA HIS A 66 -10.11 10.33 -18.77
C HIS A 66 -10.40 8.99 -19.47
N GLU A 67 -9.88 7.89 -18.91
CA GLU A 67 -10.13 6.52 -19.40
C GLU A 67 -11.61 6.12 -19.28
N SER A 68 -12.33 6.70 -18.31
CA SER A 68 -13.77 6.52 -18.14
C SER A 68 -14.61 7.40 -19.07
N GLY A 69 -13.99 8.20 -19.94
CA GLY A 69 -14.66 9.06 -20.92
C GLY A 69 -15.14 10.40 -20.37
N ILE A 70 -14.69 10.80 -19.17
CA ILE A 70 -14.96 12.12 -18.60
C ILE A 70 -13.87 13.09 -19.08
N THR A 71 -14.27 14.23 -19.62
CA THR A 71 -13.32 15.29 -20.00
C THR A 71 -12.80 15.95 -18.74
N VAL A 72 -11.48 16.04 -18.60
CA VAL A 72 -10.87 16.64 -17.42
C VAL A 72 -10.06 17.85 -17.81
N THR A 73 -10.31 18.97 -17.14
CA THR A 73 -9.59 20.23 -17.35
C THR A 73 -8.76 20.56 -16.11
N ASP A 74 -7.50 20.97 -16.35
CA ASP A 74 -6.56 21.39 -15.30
C ASP A 74 -6.58 22.91 -15.07
N TRP A 75 -7.44 23.62 -15.79
CA TRP A 75 -7.54 25.07 -15.74
C TRP A 75 -8.97 25.48 -15.43
N THR A 76 -9.14 26.26 -14.38
CA THR A 76 -10.42 26.91 -14.07
C THR A 76 -10.41 28.26 -14.76
N ASP A 77 -11.23 28.43 -15.79
CA ASP A 77 -11.64 29.79 -16.17
C ASP A 77 -12.60 30.29 -15.09
N PRO A 78 -12.30 31.39 -14.37
CA PRO A 78 -13.24 31.93 -13.39
C PRO A 78 -14.56 32.39 -14.02
N GLU A 79 -14.65 32.52 -15.34
CA GLU A 79 -15.88 32.88 -16.05
C GLU A 79 -16.65 31.66 -16.61
N ASP A 80 -16.11 30.44 -16.49
CA ASP A 80 -16.76 29.21 -16.96
C ASP A 80 -17.40 28.45 -15.79
N PRO A 81 -18.74 28.30 -15.74
CA PRO A 81 -19.46 27.55 -14.72
C PRO A 81 -19.29 26.03 -14.90
N SER A 82 -18.04 25.57 -14.86
CA SER A 82 -17.69 24.16 -14.92
C SER A 82 -17.80 23.50 -13.55
N MET A 83 -18.18 22.22 -13.54
CA MET A 83 -18.23 21.46 -12.30
C MET A 83 -16.82 21.22 -11.76
N VAL A 84 -16.64 21.36 -10.44
CA VAL A 84 -15.34 21.17 -9.80
C VAL A 84 -15.37 19.92 -8.92
N LEU A 85 -14.54 18.95 -9.27
CA LEU A 85 -14.27 17.77 -8.46
C LEU A 85 -13.09 18.04 -7.53
N ARG A 86 -13.38 18.24 -6.25
CA ARG A 86 -12.38 18.37 -5.19
C ARG A 86 -12.07 17.01 -4.59
N ILE A 87 -10.80 16.60 -4.69
CA ILE A 87 -10.26 15.41 -4.05
C ILE A 87 -9.45 15.83 -2.84
N ARG A 88 -9.66 15.16 -1.70
CA ARG A 88 -8.84 15.33 -0.50
C ARG A 88 -8.32 13.97 -0.06
N PRO A 89 -7.00 13.74 -0.07
CA PRO A 89 -6.44 12.56 0.58
C PRO A 89 -6.66 12.65 2.09
N MET A 90 -7.20 11.58 2.65
CA MET A 90 -7.26 11.36 4.09
C MET A 90 -6.13 10.43 4.54
N GLU A 91 -5.78 9.45 3.71
CA GLU A 91 -4.66 8.53 3.91
C GLU A 91 -4.11 8.13 2.52
N LEU A 92 -2.80 8.09 2.39
CA LEU A 92 -2.11 7.44 1.29
C LEU A 92 -0.76 6.97 1.82
N SER A 93 -0.63 5.67 2.05
CA SER A 93 0.60 5.11 2.63
C SER A 93 0.90 3.71 2.10
N VAL A 94 2.17 3.32 2.18
CA VAL A 94 2.62 1.93 2.08
C VAL A 94 3.34 1.56 3.36
N ASP A 95 2.71 0.69 4.14
CA ASP A 95 3.19 0.22 5.43
C ASP A 95 3.76 -1.19 5.35
N TYR A 96 4.71 -1.50 6.21
CA TYR A 96 5.21 -2.85 6.41
C TYR A 96 4.53 -3.51 7.62
N GLY A 97 3.91 -4.66 7.37
CA GLY A 97 3.22 -5.47 8.36
C GLY A 97 4.14 -6.45 9.08
N GLY A 98 3.66 -7.68 9.27
CA GLY A 98 4.40 -8.70 9.98
C GLY A 98 5.61 -9.26 9.22
N VAL A 99 6.67 -9.62 9.96
CA VAL A 99 7.76 -10.45 9.44
C VAL A 99 7.50 -11.90 9.80
N SER A 100 7.46 -12.77 8.80
CA SER A 100 7.29 -14.21 9.02
C SER A 100 8.41 -15.02 8.36
N ARG A 101 8.62 -16.25 8.85
CA ARG A 101 9.49 -17.23 8.18
C ARG A 101 8.71 -18.53 8.04
N PRO A 102 8.50 -19.05 6.81
CA PRO A 102 7.64 -20.21 6.61
C PRO A 102 8.25 -21.53 7.13
N TRP A 103 9.59 -21.60 7.29
CA TRP A 103 10.33 -22.78 7.75
C TRP A 103 11.56 -22.38 8.59
N ILE A 104 12.16 -23.31 9.34
CA ILE A 104 13.40 -23.08 10.12
C ILE A 104 14.54 -22.55 9.22
N VAL A 105 14.59 -23.03 7.96
CA VAL A 105 15.49 -22.58 6.91
C VAL A 105 14.66 -21.94 5.79
N GLY A 106 14.93 -20.68 5.45
CA GLY A 106 14.23 -19.94 4.40
C GLY A 106 14.37 -18.43 4.54
N ASN A 107 14.13 -17.71 3.45
CA ASN A 107 14.15 -16.25 3.44
C ASN A 107 13.03 -15.70 4.33
N LYS A 108 13.32 -14.61 5.05
CA LYS A 108 12.29 -13.88 5.79
C LYS A 108 11.31 -13.26 4.80
N ARG A 109 10.04 -13.24 5.16
CA ARG A 109 8.97 -12.63 4.38
C ARG A 109 8.45 -11.41 5.10
N VAL A 110 8.12 -10.38 4.35
CA VAL A 110 7.56 -9.13 4.85
C VAL A 110 6.24 -8.89 4.16
N GLU A 111 5.21 -8.63 4.96
CA GLU A 111 3.93 -8.16 4.47
C GLU A 111 4.02 -6.67 4.13
N ARG A 112 3.49 -6.27 2.98
CA ARG A 112 3.34 -4.87 2.59
C ARG A 112 1.87 -4.55 2.42
N ILE A 113 1.47 -3.37 2.86
CA ILE A 113 0.08 -2.93 2.89
C ILE A 113 0.04 -1.50 2.36
N ALA A 114 -0.47 -1.31 1.15
CA ALA A 114 -0.79 -0.01 0.63
C ALA A 114 -2.25 0.35 0.94
N LYS A 115 -2.46 1.55 1.47
CA LYS A 115 -3.77 2.09 1.84
C LYS A 115 -3.97 3.41 1.13
N CYS A 116 -5.19 3.63 0.68
CA CYS A 116 -5.64 4.93 0.22
C CYS A 116 -7.03 5.20 0.76
N GLU A 117 -7.24 6.36 1.37
CA GLU A 117 -8.56 6.89 1.69
C GLU A 117 -8.71 8.29 1.10
N LEU A 118 -9.79 8.49 0.36
CA LEU A 118 -10.11 9.75 -0.29
C LEU A 118 -11.46 10.27 0.15
N MET A 119 -11.57 11.60 0.19
CA MET A 119 -12.83 12.33 0.22
C MET A 119 -12.98 13.07 -1.11
N SER A 120 -14.02 12.76 -1.85
CA SER A 120 -14.36 13.38 -3.14
C SER A 120 -15.59 14.23 -2.98
N THR A 121 -15.53 15.50 -3.39
CA THR A 121 -16.65 16.43 -3.34
C THR A 121 -16.83 17.07 -4.70
N LEU A 122 -18.00 16.92 -5.30
CA LEU A 122 -18.34 17.62 -6.54
C LEU A 122 -19.12 18.88 -6.22
N LEU A 123 -18.68 19.97 -6.83
CA LEU A 123 -19.30 21.28 -6.77
C LEU A 123 -19.87 21.61 -8.17
N ASP A 124 -21.01 22.27 -8.22
CA ASP A 124 -21.48 22.89 -9.46
C ASP A 124 -20.77 24.23 -9.74
N GLY A 125 -21.13 24.89 -10.83
CA GLY A 125 -20.55 26.18 -11.23
C GLY A 125 -20.85 27.35 -10.27
N ASP A 126 -21.87 27.22 -9.41
CA ASP A 126 -22.20 28.20 -8.37
C ASP A 126 -21.50 27.88 -7.03
N GLY A 127 -20.80 26.74 -6.97
CA GLY A 127 -20.11 26.24 -5.78
C GLY A 127 -21.00 25.46 -4.82
N GLU A 128 -22.20 25.06 -5.23
CA GLU A 128 -23.06 24.18 -4.43
C GLU A 128 -22.55 22.74 -4.48
N ILE A 129 -22.61 22.04 -3.34
CA ILE A 129 -22.17 20.65 -3.25
C ILE A 129 -23.23 19.75 -3.87
N LEU A 130 -22.90 19.14 -5.01
CA LEU A 130 -23.74 18.15 -5.68
C LEU A 130 -23.64 16.77 -5.04
N PHE A 131 -22.43 16.35 -4.65
CA PHE A 131 -22.25 15.14 -3.84
C PHE A 131 -20.95 15.17 -3.03
N ASN A 132 -20.91 14.25 -2.06
CA ASN A 132 -19.73 13.96 -1.27
C ASN A 132 -19.60 12.45 -1.08
N LEU A 133 -18.42 11.90 -1.37
CA LEU A 133 -18.15 10.46 -1.34
C LEU A 133 -16.81 10.21 -0.64
N ARG A 134 -16.83 9.34 0.36
CA ARG A 134 -15.62 8.80 0.97
C ARG A 134 -15.39 7.39 0.45
N THR A 135 -14.20 7.13 -0.05
CA THR A 135 -13.79 5.83 -0.57
C THR A 135 -12.46 5.40 0.02
N SER A 136 -12.21 4.10 -0.05
CA SER A 136 -10.96 3.50 0.43
C SER A 136 -10.52 2.38 -0.49
N GLY A 137 -9.22 2.23 -0.67
CA GLY A 137 -8.61 1.08 -1.34
C GLY A 137 -7.48 0.50 -0.50
N LEU A 138 -7.31 -0.82 -0.60
CA LEU A 138 -6.34 -1.59 0.18
C LEU A 138 -5.68 -2.63 -0.74
N ARG A 139 -4.36 -2.55 -0.86
CA ARG A 139 -3.55 -3.53 -1.59
C ARG A 139 -2.55 -4.17 -0.65
N GLN A 140 -2.50 -5.50 -0.63
CA GLN A 140 -1.59 -6.25 0.24
C GLN A 140 -0.82 -7.30 -0.55
N ASP A 141 0.45 -7.47 -0.20
CA ASP A 141 1.26 -8.57 -0.70
C ASP A 141 2.33 -9.02 0.30
N VAL A 142 3.10 -10.03 -0.09
CA VAL A 142 4.17 -10.60 0.73
C VAL A 142 5.41 -10.82 -0.12
N VAL A 143 6.53 -10.19 0.28
CA VAL A 143 7.80 -10.22 -0.46
C VAL A 143 8.94 -10.79 0.37
N SER A 144 10.05 -11.15 -0.27
CA SER A 144 11.26 -11.51 0.47
C SER A 144 11.82 -10.26 1.17
N TRP A 145 12.31 -10.41 2.40
CA TRP A 145 13.01 -9.34 3.12
C TRP A 145 14.18 -8.78 2.29
N SER A 146 14.86 -9.62 1.53
CA SER A 146 15.97 -9.19 0.67
C SER A 146 15.56 -8.31 -0.51
N GLU A 147 14.27 -8.26 -0.84
CA GLU A 147 13.72 -7.52 -1.97
C GLU A 147 13.08 -6.20 -1.54
N THR A 148 12.86 -5.96 -0.25
CA THR A 148 12.14 -4.76 0.23
C THR A 148 12.82 -3.48 -0.22
N GLU A 149 14.14 -3.38 -0.04
CA GLU A 149 14.93 -2.20 -0.45
C GLU A 149 14.86 -1.93 -1.96
N LEU A 150 14.73 -2.96 -2.79
CA LEU A 150 14.57 -2.81 -4.24
C LEU A 150 13.17 -2.29 -4.61
N LEU A 151 12.16 -2.59 -3.81
CA LEU A 151 10.75 -2.31 -4.09
C LEU A 151 10.26 -1.01 -3.46
N GLU A 152 10.99 -0.43 -2.50
CA GLU A 152 10.68 0.85 -1.82
C GLU A 152 10.54 2.04 -2.76
N GLY A 153 11.29 2.03 -3.87
CA GLY A 153 11.33 3.14 -4.80
C GLY A 153 12.20 4.29 -4.27
N SER A 154 11.69 5.52 -4.30
CA SER A 154 12.45 6.70 -3.84
C SER A 154 12.36 6.85 -2.32
N THR A 155 13.53 6.92 -1.67
CA THR A 155 13.66 7.19 -0.23
C THR A 155 13.23 8.61 0.16
N GLU A 156 13.00 9.50 -0.81
CA GLU A 156 12.55 10.87 -0.55
C GLU A 156 11.05 10.97 -0.21
N TRP A 157 10.31 9.88 -0.39
CA TRP A 157 8.86 9.84 -0.22
C TRP A 157 8.48 8.97 0.97
N GLU A 158 8.42 9.58 2.17
CA GLU A 158 8.07 8.88 3.42
C GLU A 158 6.74 8.10 3.34
N TRP A 159 5.77 8.61 2.58
CA TRP A 159 4.47 7.96 2.39
C TRP A 159 4.53 6.65 1.57
N LEU A 160 5.60 6.42 0.79
CA LEU A 160 5.78 5.21 0.00
C LEU A 160 6.56 4.12 0.73
N SER A 161 7.14 4.41 1.89
CA SER A 161 7.97 3.47 2.64
C SER A 161 7.86 3.74 4.13
N GLY A 162 6.90 3.09 4.79
CA GLY A 162 6.80 3.10 6.25
C GLY A 162 8.00 2.44 6.94
N GLU A 163 8.03 2.45 8.27
CA GLU A 163 9.14 1.83 9.02
C GLU A 163 9.17 0.31 8.83
N LEU A 164 10.32 -0.20 8.39
CA LEU A 164 10.55 -1.65 8.34
C LEU A 164 10.57 -2.22 9.77
N PRO A 165 9.81 -3.30 10.04
CA PRO A 165 9.80 -3.95 11.34
C PRO A 165 11.21 -4.43 11.72
N GLN A 166 11.61 -4.20 12.97
CA GLN A 166 12.95 -4.59 13.43
C GLN A 166 13.22 -6.08 13.18
N ASN A 167 14.37 -6.36 12.59
CA ASN A 167 14.87 -7.71 12.34
C ASN A 167 15.20 -8.40 13.67
N SER A 168 14.18 -8.90 14.37
CA SER A 168 14.38 -9.73 15.55
C SER A 168 14.92 -11.09 15.10
N GLY A 169 16.25 -11.22 15.16
CA GLY A 169 16.98 -12.46 14.94
C GLY A 169 16.83 -13.45 16.09
N GLY A 170 15.61 -13.69 16.58
CA GLY A 170 15.35 -14.45 17.80
C GLY A 170 15.13 -15.96 17.64
N GLY A 171 15.53 -16.58 16.52
CA GLY A 171 15.04 -17.93 16.19
C GLY A 171 15.88 -19.13 16.66
N ILE A 172 17.18 -18.96 16.92
CA ILE A 172 18.09 -20.12 17.08
C ILE A 172 19.06 -19.99 18.27
N LEU A 173 19.37 -18.76 18.70
CA LEU A 173 20.30 -18.55 19.81
C LEU A 173 19.66 -18.95 21.16
N GLU A 174 18.36 -18.71 21.31
CA GLU A 174 17.62 -19.00 22.53
C GLU A 174 17.52 -20.52 22.83
N PRO A 175 17.16 -21.41 21.86
CA PRO A 175 17.18 -22.85 22.09
C PRO A 175 18.57 -23.41 22.44
N ILE A 176 19.65 -22.89 21.85
CA ILE A 176 21.03 -23.34 22.09
C ILE A 176 21.47 -22.96 23.51
N VAL A 177 21.16 -21.75 23.95
CA VAL A 177 21.48 -21.30 25.31
C VAL A 177 20.69 -22.12 26.33
N VAL A 178 19.39 -22.34 26.10
CA VAL A 178 18.55 -23.15 27.00
C VAL A 178 19.07 -24.60 27.07
N THR A 179 19.38 -25.23 25.93
CA THR A 179 19.95 -26.59 25.93
C THR A 179 21.30 -26.66 26.61
N GLY A 180 22.19 -25.68 26.40
CA GLY A 180 23.48 -25.60 27.08
C GLY A 180 23.36 -25.49 28.60
N VAL A 181 22.43 -24.65 29.09
CA VAL A 181 22.16 -24.48 30.53
C VAL A 181 21.56 -25.74 31.12
N VAL A 182 20.55 -26.33 30.47
CA VAL A 182 19.91 -27.56 30.94
C VAL A 182 20.91 -28.72 30.98
N ALA A 183 21.72 -28.91 29.93
CA ALA A 183 22.75 -29.94 29.90
C ALA A 183 23.81 -29.76 31.00
N SER A 184 24.23 -28.51 31.25
CA SER A 184 25.19 -28.19 32.32
C SER A 184 24.61 -28.47 33.71
N LEU A 185 23.35 -28.10 33.95
CA LEU A 185 22.67 -28.39 35.22
C LEU A 185 22.48 -29.88 35.43
N VAL A 186 22.03 -30.62 34.40
CA VAL A 186 21.89 -32.08 34.46
C VAL A 186 23.24 -32.72 34.77
N TYR A 187 24.31 -32.30 34.08
CA TYR A 187 25.66 -32.80 34.32
C TYR A 187 26.10 -32.55 35.77
N LEU A 188 25.95 -31.32 36.28
CA LEU A 188 26.34 -30.95 37.65
C LEU A 188 25.57 -31.75 38.72
N PHE A 189 24.25 -31.92 38.56
CA PHE A 189 23.44 -32.67 39.51
C PHE A 189 23.71 -34.18 39.48
N TYR A 190 24.07 -34.72 38.31
CA TYR A 190 24.41 -36.14 38.21
C TYR A 190 25.83 -36.42 38.72
N SER A 191 26.78 -35.53 38.46
CA SER A 191 28.14 -35.65 39.01
C SER A 191 28.17 -35.50 40.54
N SER A 192 27.33 -34.64 41.11
CA SER A 192 27.26 -34.44 42.57
C SER A 192 26.56 -35.55 43.34
N ARG A 193 25.95 -36.53 42.64
CA ARG A 193 25.31 -37.72 43.24
C ARG A 193 26.14 -39.00 43.09
N ALA A 194 27.29 -38.92 42.42
CA ALA A 194 28.19 -40.05 42.18
C ALA A 194 29.28 -40.21 43.28
N GLU A 195 29.20 -39.43 44.35
CA GLU A 195 29.89 -39.63 45.65
C GLU A 195 28.86 -40.01 46.73
#